data_AF-A0A841HAA9-F1
#
_entry.id   AF-A0A841HAA9-F1
#
_cell.length_a   1.000
_cell.length_b   1.000
_cell.length_c   1.000
_cell.angle_alpha   90.00
_cell.angle_beta   90.00
_cell.angle_gamma   90.00
#
_symmetry.space_group_name_H-M   'P 1'
#
loop_
_entity.id
_entity.type
_entity.pdbx_description
1 polymer ?
#
loop_
_entity_poly.entity_id
_entity_poly.type
_entity_poly.pdbx_seq_one_letter_code
_entity_poly.pdbx_strand_id
1 'polypeptide(L)'
;MSQAGVEAAGRDWGLFARAAGYGAAAAFALFYALHFGVGVSPRQASGVAFPLAALPFAVGLMGWSGVLLSGDAVEGFSRELGASDTWTAESGRQAMALVIAFGAGGMVGAAIAGAPYGV
;
A
#
# COMPACT_ATOMS: atom_id res chain seq x y z
N MET A 1 -0.39 -39.70 4.63
CA MET A 1 -0.90 -38.45 4.03
C MET A 1 -1.93 -37.86 4.98
N SER A 2 -1.51 -36.97 5.89
CA SER A 2 -2.42 -36.23 6.76
C SER A 2 -2.63 -34.84 6.17
N GLN A 3 -3.88 -34.38 6.16
CA GLN A 3 -4.31 -33.10 5.60
C GLN A 3 -3.72 -31.84 6.27
N ALA A 4 -2.84 -32.01 7.26
CA ALA A 4 -2.12 -30.91 7.92
C ALA A 4 -1.09 -30.19 7.03
N GLY A 5 -0.80 -30.73 5.83
CA GLY A 5 0.20 -30.23 4.90
C GLY A 5 -0.24 -29.12 3.93
N VAL A 6 -1.49 -28.63 3.99
CA VAL A 6 -2.04 -27.69 2.98
C VAL A 6 -2.46 -26.33 3.57
N GLU A 7 -2.79 -26.25 4.86
CA GLU A 7 -3.31 -25.02 5.49
C GLU A 7 -2.23 -24.01 5.90
N ALA A 8 -0.95 -24.37 5.82
CA ALA A 8 0.18 -23.58 6.32
C ALA A 8 1.18 -23.09 5.25
N ALA A 9 0.80 -23.07 3.96
CA ALA A 9 1.48 -22.22 2.96
C ALA A 9 0.92 -20.79 3.03
N GLY A 10 0.80 -20.27 4.25
CA GLY A 10 0.06 -19.05 4.55
C GLY A 10 0.85 -17.82 4.14
N ARG A 11 0.39 -17.16 3.07
CA ARG A 11 0.73 -15.77 2.71
C ARG A 11 0.90 -14.94 3.99
N ASP A 12 2.02 -14.23 4.15
CA ASP A 12 2.38 -13.45 5.35
C ASP A 12 1.41 -12.26 5.57
N TRP A 13 0.17 -12.55 5.97
CA TRP A 13 -0.89 -11.57 6.19
C TRP A 13 -0.49 -10.52 7.23
N GLY A 14 0.39 -10.88 8.16
CA GLY A 14 0.97 -9.94 9.13
C GLY A 14 1.75 -8.80 8.47
N LEU A 15 2.43 -9.05 7.35
CA LEU A 15 3.17 -8.03 6.61
C LEU A 15 2.22 -7.02 5.97
N PHE A 16 1.17 -7.50 5.31
CA PHE A 16 0.14 -6.64 4.71
C PHE A 16 -0.63 -5.84 5.76
N ALA A 17 -0.97 -6.46 6.90
CA ALA A 17 -1.62 -5.78 8.00
C ALA A 17 -0.75 -4.66 8.59
N ARG A 18 0.57 -4.90 8.73
CA ARG A 18 1.53 -3.86 9.15
C ARG A 18 1.62 -2.73 8.14
N ALA A 19 1.74 -3.04 6.85
CA ALA A 19 1.78 -2.04 5.79
C ALA A 19 0.53 -1.15 5.82
N ALA A 20 -0.66 -1.75 5.89
CA ALA A 20 -1.91 -1.02 6.03
C ALA A 20 -1.97 -0.21 7.35
N GLY A 21 -1.51 -0.78 8.46
CA GLY A 21 -1.43 -0.08 9.74
C GLY A 21 -0.52 1.15 9.70
N TYR A 22 0.65 1.06 9.05
CA TYR A 22 1.55 2.19 8.86
C TYR A 22 0.92 3.27 7.98
N GLY A 23 0.24 2.88 6.90
CA GLY A 23 -0.50 3.81 6.06
C GLY A 23 -1.58 4.54 6.85
N ALA A 24 -2.40 3.80 7.60
CA ALA A 24 -3.47 4.34 8.43
C ALA A 24 -2.94 5.33 9.46
N ALA A 25 -1.90 4.94 10.21
CA ALA A 25 -1.28 5.80 11.21
C ALA A 25 -0.69 7.07 10.59
N ALA A 26 -0.01 6.96 9.44
CA ALA A 26 0.59 8.10 8.76
C ALA A 26 -0.47 9.12 8.29
N ALA A 27 -1.53 8.66 7.63
CA ALA A 27 -2.58 9.54 7.12
C ALA A 27 -3.42 10.17 8.25
N PHE A 28 -3.70 9.39 9.30
CA PHE A 28 -4.36 9.89 10.51
C PHE A 28 -3.52 10.96 11.20
N ALA A 29 -2.22 10.71 11.39
CA ALA A 29 -1.30 11.68 11.98
C ALA A 29 -1.18 12.94 11.12
N LEU A 30 -1.09 12.80 9.79
CA LEU A 30 -1.05 13.93 8.87
C LEU A 30 -2.30 14.80 8.98
N PHE A 31 -3.49 14.20 9.04
CA PHE A 31 -4.75 14.93 9.21
C PHE A 31 -4.70 15.84 10.46
N TYR A 32 -4.34 15.27 11.62
CA TYR A 32 -4.30 16.03 12.86
C TYR A 32 -3.13 17.01 12.93
N ALA A 33 -1.99 16.70 12.30
CA ALA A 33 -0.89 17.64 12.16
C ALA A 33 -1.30 18.87 11.33
N LEU A 34 -2.06 18.68 10.24
CA LEU A 34 -2.61 19.79 9.47
C LEU A 34 -3.64 20.58 10.29
N HIS A 35 -4.59 19.89 10.92
CA HIS A 35 -5.67 20.56 11.65
C HIS A 35 -5.18 21.32 12.88
N PHE A 36 -4.38 20.68 13.74
CA PHE A 36 -3.91 21.29 14.99
C PHE A 36 -2.54 21.96 14.90
N GLY A 37 -1.65 21.46 14.04
CA GLY A 37 -0.30 22.02 13.88
C GLY A 37 -0.27 23.23 12.94
N VAL A 38 -1.00 23.16 11.83
CA VAL A 38 -1.07 24.25 10.83
C VAL A 38 -2.31 25.14 11.03
N GLY A 39 -3.36 24.63 11.65
CA GLY A 39 -4.60 25.37 11.90
C GLY A 39 -5.58 25.38 10.73
N VAL A 40 -5.45 24.45 9.76
CA VAL A 40 -6.40 24.36 8.64
C VAL A 40 -7.72 23.72 9.08
N SER A 41 -8.80 23.99 8.35
CA SER A 41 -10.09 23.36 8.66
C SER A 41 -10.05 21.84 8.46
N PRO A 42 -10.87 21.05 9.19
CA PRO A 42 -10.95 19.60 9.01
C PRO A 42 -11.20 19.17 7.55
N ARG A 43 -12.03 19.92 6.82
CA ARG A 43 -12.31 19.68 5.40
C ARG A 43 -11.05 19.83 4.54
N GLN A 44 -10.24 20.85 4.79
CA GLN A 44 -8.98 21.06 4.06
C GLN A 44 -7.95 19.98 4.42
N ALA A 45 -7.87 19.61 5.70
CA ALA A 45 -6.99 18.51 6.14
C ALA A 45 -7.38 17.17 5.46
N SER A 46 -8.67 16.82 5.44
CA SER A 46 -9.20 15.64 4.75
C SER A 46 -8.86 15.69 3.24
N GLY A 47 -9.09 16.84 2.61
CA GLY A 47 -8.79 17.09 1.19
C GLY A 47 -7.31 16.97 0.80
N VAL A 48 -6.39 16.88 1.77
CA VAL A 48 -4.96 16.62 1.54
C VAL A 48 -4.59 15.20 1.97
N ALA A 49 -4.95 14.81 3.19
CA ALA A 49 -4.52 13.53 3.76
C ALA A 49 -5.05 12.33 2.97
N PHE A 50 -6.33 12.37 2.56
CA PHE A 50 -6.94 11.24 1.83
C PHE A 50 -6.37 11.06 0.42
N PRO A 51 -6.29 12.11 -0.44
CA PRO A 51 -5.69 11.95 -1.76
C PRO A 51 -4.22 11.53 -1.73
N LEU A 52 -3.43 12.04 -0.77
CA LEU A 52 -2.04 11.61 -0.61
C LEU A 52 -1.91 10.13 -0.27
N ALA A 53 -2.84 9.57 0.50
CA ALA A 53 -2.90 8.13 0.75
C ALA A 53 -3.40 7.33 -0.47
N ALA A 54 -4.28 7.92 -1.29
CA ALA A 54 -4.78 7.28 -2.52
C ALA A 54 -3.70 7.15 -3.61
N LEU A 55 -2.67 8.02 -3.62
CA LEU A 55 -1.56 7.95 -4.57
C LEU A 55 -0.81 6.61 -4.54
N PRO A 56 -0.23 6.15 -3.41
CA PRO A 56 0.43 4.84 -3.37
C PRO A 56 -0.55 3.71 -3.69
N PHE A 57 -1.82 3.82 -3.30
CA PHE A 57 -2.82 2.82 -3.70
C PHE A 57 -2.95 2.70 -5.23
N ALA A 58 -3.13 3.83 -5.92
CA ALA A 58 -3.27 3.85 -7.38
C ALA A 58 -1.99 3.39 -8.09
N VAL A 59 -0.82 3.88 -7.65
CA VAL A 59 0.48 3.48 -8.19
C VAL A 59 0.72 1.99 -7.98
N GLY A 60 0.45 1.48 -6.78
CA GLY A 60 0.58 0.06 -6.46
C GLY A 60 -0.35 -0.79 -7.33
N LEU A 61 -1.58 -0.35 -7.56
CA LEU A 61 -2.55 -1.08 -8.39
C LEU A 61 -2.13 -1.13 -9.87
N MET A 62 -1.67 -0.01 -10.41
CA MET A 62 -1.12 0.04 -11.77
C MET A 62 0.15 -0.79 -11.90
N GLY A 63 1.07 -0.70 -10.94
CA GLY A 63 2.29 -1.49 -10.89
C GLY A 63 2.01 -2.99 -10.80
N TRP A 64 1.08 -3.40 -9.94
CA TRP A 64 0.67 -4.80 -9.80
C TRP A 64 0.06 -5.34 -11.10
N SER A 65 -0.79 -4.54 -11.75
CA SER A 65 -1.35 -4.86 -13.08
C SER A 65 -0.26 -4.98 -14.13
N GLY A 66 0.74 -4.10 -14.12
CA GLY A 66 1.90 -4.17 -15.02
C GLY A 66 2.72 -5.43 -14.82
N VAL A 67 3.04 -5.79 -13.57
CA VAL A 67 3.79 -7.01 -13.26
C VAL A 67 3.00 -8.27 -13.64
N LEU A 68 1.67 -8.26 -13.56
CA LEU A 68 0.86 -9.37 -14.06
C LEU A 68 0.92 -9.52 -15.58
N LEU A 69 0.95 -8.42 -16.32
CA LEU A 69 0.92 -8.43 -17.79
C LEU A 69 2.29 -8.74 -18.40
N SER A 70 3.38 -8.27 -17.79
CA SER A 70 4.72 -8.32 -18.38
C SER A 70 5.81 -8.83 -17.44
N GLY A 71 5.47 -9.32 -16.25
CA GLY A 71 6.43 -9.67 -15.20
C GLY A 71 7.54 -10.62 -15.67
N ASP A 72 7.18 -11.70 -16.36
CA ASP A 72 8.15 -12.71 -16.82
C ASP A 72 9.09 -12.14 -17.90
N ALA A 73 8.59 -11.28 -18.78
CA ALA A 73 9.39 -10.62 -19.81
C ALA A 73 10.36 -9.59 -19.20
N VAL A 74 9.91 -8.82 -18.21
CA VAL A 74 10.75 -7.85 -17.49
C VAL A 74 11.82 -8.55 -16.66
N GLU A 75 11.48 -9.68 -16.02
CA GLU A 75 12.43 -10.50 -15.27
C GLU A 75 13.53 -11.07 -16.18
N GLY A 76 13.15 -11.62 -17.35
CA GLY A 76 14.12 -12.10 -18.34
C GLY A 76 15.06 -10.99 -18.82
N PHE A 77 14.50 -9.83 -19.19
CA PHE A 77 15.28 -8.69 -19.65
C PHE A 77 16.21 -8.10 -18.58
N SER A 78 15.76 -8.05 -17.31
CA SER A 78 16.56 -7.59 -16.17
C SER A 78 17.79 -8.47 -15.94
N ARG A 79 17.64 -9.80 -16.05
CA ARG A 79 18.76 -10.74 -15.93
C ARG A 79 19.73 -10.62 -17.10
N GLU A 80 19.20 -10.48 -18.31
CA GLU A 80 20.00 -10.40 -19.52
C GLU A 80 20.85 -9.11 -19.58
N LEU A 81 20.31 -8.00 -19.06
CA LEU A 81 21.04 -6.74 -18.92
C LEU A 81 21.92 -6.65 -17.64
N GLY A 82 21.86 -7.65 -16.77
CA GLY A 82 22.55 -7.60 -15.46
C GLY A 82 22.06 -6.47 -14.55
N ALA A 83 20.83 -5.99 -14.75
CA ALA A 83 20.26 -4.90 -13.95
C ALA A 83 19.86 -5.36 -12.55
N SER A 84 19.37 -6.61 -12.44
CA SER A 84 19.09 -7.23 -11.15
C SER A 84 18.91 -8.74 -11.30
N ASP A 85 19.52 -9.50 -10.38
CA ASP A 85 19.37 -10.95 -10.28
C ASP A 85 18.30 -11.38 -9.26
N THR A 86 17.86 -10.44 -8.42
CA THR A 86 16.95 -10.71 -7.28
C THR A 86 15.50 -10.33 -7.57
N TRP A 87 15.24 -9.49 -8.58
CA TRP A 87 13.88 -9.16 -8.98
C TRP A 87 13.21 -10.33 -9.68
N THR A 88 12.02 -10.67 -9.22
CA THR A 88 11.13 -11.65 -9.87
C THR A 88 9.74 -11.05 -10.05
N ALA A 89 8.96 -11.62 -10.97
CA ALA A 89 7.56 -11.25 -11.15
C ALA A 89 6.76 -11.46 -9.84
N GLU A 90 7.05 -12.51 -9.08
CA GLU A 90 6.39 -12.76 -7.79
C GLU A 90 6.78 -11.71 -6.74
N SER A 91 8.07 -11.41 -6.58
CA SER A 91 8.51 -10.37 -5.63
C SER A 91 7.97 -8.99 -6.01
N GLY A 92 7.85 -8.72 -7.32
CA GLY A 92 7.25 -7.48 -7.83
C GLY A 92 5.76 -7.38 -7.50
N ARG A 93 4.99 -8.47 -7.67
CA ARG A 93 3.57 -8.51 -7.25
C ARG A 93 3.44 -8.29 -5.75
N GLN A 94 4.26 -8.96 -4.94
CA GLN A 94 4.22 -8.80 -3.50
C GLN A 94 4.55 -7.37 -3.08
N ALA A 95 5.61 -6.77 -3.64
CA ALA A 95 6.00 -5.40 -3.36
C ALA A 95 4.86 -4.42 -3.68
N MET A 96 4.27 -4.53 -4.88
CA MET A 96 3.16 -3.65 -5.28
C MET A 96 1.92 -3.86 -4.41
N ALA A 97 1.61 -5.10 -4.02
CA ALA A 97 0.51 -5.39 -3.11
C ALA A 97 0.73 -4.77 -1.71
N LEU A 98 1.98 -4.65 -1.23
CA LEU A 98 2.28 -3.92 0.00
C LEU A 98 2.05 -2.41 -0.15
N VAL A 99 2.40 -1.83 -1.29
CA VAL A 99 2.13 -0.42 -1.59
C VAL A 99 0.61 -0.17 -1.65
N ILE A 100 -0.15 -1.08 -2.26
CA ILE A 100 -1.63 -1.06 -2.26
C ILE A 100 -2.15 -1.09 -0.82
N ALA A 101 -1.69 -2.05 -0.01
CA ALA A 101 -2.13 -2.19 1.38
C ALA A 101 -1.83 -0.93 2.20
N PHE A 102 -0.64 -0.34 2.05
CA PHE A 102 -0.27 0.93 2.67
C PHE A 102 -1.21 2.07 2.27
N GLY A 103 -1.45 2.27 0.97
CA GLY A 103 -2.34 3.32 0.49
C GLY A 103 -3.79 3.13 0.96
N ALA A 104 -4.31 1.91 0.87
CA ALA A 104 -5.65 1.57 1.36
C ALA A 104 -5.78 1.84 2.87
N GLY A 105 -4.79 1.43 3.66
CA GLY A 105 -4.72 1.73 5.08
C GLY A 105 -4.75 3.24 5.33
N GLY A 106 -3.98 4.02 4.59
CA GLY A 106 -3.96 5.49 4.71
C GLY A 106 -5.31 6.14 4.39
N MET A 107 -6.01 5.69 3.34
CA MET A 107 -7.36 6.18 3.04
C MET A 107 -8.33 5.95 4.20
N VAL A 108 -8.27 4.76 4.81
CA VAL A 108 -9.07 4.43 6.00
C VAL A 108 -8.66 5.30 7.20
N GLY A 109 -7.36 5.48 7.44
CA GLY A 109 -6.86 6.31 8.54
C GLY A 109 -7.30 7.78 8.41
N ALA A 110 -7.23 8.35 7.21
CA ALA A 110 -7.73 9.69 6.93
C ALA A 110 -9.24 9.81 7.14
N ALA A 111 -10.02 8.82 6.66
CA ALA A 111 -11.47 8.82 6.84
C ALA A 111 -11.87 8.72 8.33
N ILE A 112 -11.18 7.89 9.11
CA ILE A 112 -11.41 7.79 10.56
C ILE A 112 -11.07 9.12 11.26
N ALA A 113 -10.00 9.80 10.85
CA ALA A 113 -9.62 11.09 11.42
C ALA A 113 -10.63 12.21 11.08
N GLY A 114 -11.23 12.16 9.89
CA GLY A 114 -12.25 13.10 9.42
C GLY A 114 -13.65 12.84 9.98
N ALA A 115 -13.98 11.59 10.33
CA ALA A 115 -15.31 11.17 10.78
C ALA A 115 -15.93 12.02 11.92
N PRO A 116 -15.19 12.43 12.97
CA PRO A 116 -15.73 13.31 14.03
C PRO A 116 -16.21 14.68 13.54
N TYR A 117 -15.73 15.12 12.38
CA TYR A 117 -16.03 16.41 11.78
C TYR A 117 -16.99 16.31 10.58
N GLY A 118 -17.43 15.10 10.20
CA GLY A 118 -18.28 14.86 9.04
C GLY A 118 -17.61 15.15 7.69
N VAL A 119 -16.31 14.88 7.57
CA VAL A 119 -15.46 15.12 6.39
C VAL A 119 -14.54 13.96 6.06
#